data_AF-A0A6C0C809-F1
#
_entry.id   AF-A0A6C0C809-F1
#
_cell.length_a   1.000
_cell.length_b   1.000
_cell.length_c   1.000
_cell.angle_alpha   90.00
_cell.angle_beta   90.00
_cell.angle_gamma   90.00
#
_symmetry.space_group_name_H-M   'P 1'
#
loop_
_entity.id
_entity.type
_entity.pdbx_description
1 polymer ?
#
loop_
_entity_poly.entity_id
_entity_poly.type
_entity_poly.pdbx_seq_one_letter_code
_entity_poly.pdbx_strand_id
1 'polypeptide(L)'
;MDTIALQNINTLLDINVKSTFIFKDRKILINNDDSTEHINENNINTEYILYFTFNQLFNAIRHENINRNKLINDLDQALDNLYENESFQKLIDNDKHIDEIMNDITLKLDIITEKYYNHYECKNLYNKLNNFYNYLIEDFINRIPLHIYTNIDDIDEDIYEEPLLDVNSINKGD
;
A
#
# COMPACT_ATOMS: atom_id res chain seq x y z
N MET A 1 2.28 -7.01 8.41
CA MET A 1 1.51 -6.54 7.25
C MET A 1 0.95 -5.18 7.62
N ASP A 2 1.16 -4.15 6.81
CA ASP A 2 0.69 -2.80 7.14
C ASP A 2 -0.83 -2.78 7.26
N THR A 3 -1.34 -2.41 8.44
CA THR A 3 -2.77 -2.37 8.72
C THR A 3 -3.50 -1.34 7.87
N ILE A 4 -2.82 -0.28 7.42
CA ILE A 4 -3.45 0.80 6.66
C ILE A 4 -3.77 0.35 5.24
N ALA A 5 -2.84 -0.33 4.56
CA ALA A 5 -3.08 -0.81 3.20
C ALA A 5 -4.24 -1.82 3.14
N LEU A 6 -4.34 -2.71 4.13
CA LEU A 6 -5.48 -3.63 4.28
C LEU A 6 -6.79 -2.89 4.53
N GLN A 7 -6.80 -1.87 5.38
CA GLN A 7 -7.98 -1.04 5.64
C GLN A 7 -8.46 -0.34 4.36
N ASN A 8 -7.53 0.17 3.55
CA ASN A 8 -7.83 0.80 2.28
C ASN A 8 -8.47 -0.18 1.30
N ILE A 9 -7.93 -1.38 1.13
CA ILE A 9 -8.57 -2.39 0.26
C ILE A 9 -9.94 -2.79 0.76
N ASN A 10 -10.13 -3.04 2.07
CA ASN A 10 -11.46 -3.34 2.59
C ASN A 10 -12.45 -2.20 2.29
N THR A 11 -12.00 -0.96 2.38
CA THR A 11 -12.84 0.20 2.02
C THR A 11 -13.18 0.18 0.53
N LEU A 12 -12.21 -0.11 -0.35
CA LEU A 12 -12.43 -0.22 -1.79
C LEU A 12 -13.27 -1.44 -2.20
N LEU A 13 -13.34 -2.49 -1.37
CA LEU A 13 -14.25 -3.61 -1.60
C LEU A 13 -15.70 -3.23 -1.30
N ASP A 14 -15.91 -2.26 -0.40
CA ASP A 14 -17.23 -1.80 0.05
C ASP A 14 -17.82 -0.66 -0.79
N ILE A 15 -17.03 -0.02 -1.67
CA ILE A 15 -17.55 1.02 -2.57
C ILE A 15 -18.37 0.42 -3.71
N ASN A 16 -19.31 1.21 -4.21
CA ASN A 16 -20.09 0.92 -5.41
C ASN A 16 -19.97 2.06 -6.44
N VAL A 17 -20.62 1.90 -7.59
CA VAL A 17 -20.66 2.86 -8.71
C VAL A 17 -20.88 4.31 -8.30
N LYS A 18 -21.70 4.57 -7.27
CA LYS A 18 -22.12 5.92 -6.85
C LYS A 18 -21.48 6.37 -5.53
N SER A 19 -20.67 5.53 -4.91
CA SER A 19 -20.03 5.87 -3.64
C SER A 19 -19.09 7.06 -3.85
N THR A 20 -19.10 8.00 -2.91
CA THR A 20 -18.09 9.06 -2.88
C THR A 20 -17.06 8.70 -1.83
N PHE A 21 -15.79 8.97 -2.11
CA PHE A 21 -14.71 8.68 -1.18
C PHE A 21 -13.59 9.69 -1.31
N ILE A 22 -12.81 9.81 -0.25
CA ILE A 22 -11.72 10.76 -0.14
C ILE A 22 -10.41 10.06 0.16
N PHE A 23 -9.34 10.57 -0.44
CA PHE A 23 -7.96 10.16 -0.20
C PHE A 23 -7.32 11.13 0.79
N LYS A 24 -7.09 10.69 2.03
CA LYS A 24 -6.57 11.55 3.10
C LYS A 24 -5.70 10.79 4.09
N ASP A 25 -4.55 11.36 4.46
CA ASP A 25 -3.67 10.85 5.52
C ASP A 25 -3.32 9.35 5.38
N ARG A 26 -2.95 8.91 4.17
CA ARG A 26 -2.71 7.49 3.80
C ARG A 26 -3.94 6.59 3.74
N LYS A 27 -5.14 7.13 3.97
CA LYS A 27 -6.38 6.37 4.06
C LYS A 27 -7.35 6.70 2.94
N ILE A 28 -8.14 5.71 2.59
CA ILE A 28 -9.32 5.85 1.75
C ILE A 28 -10.52 5.80 2.68
N LEU A 29 -11.39 6.81 2.61
CA LEU A 29 -12.55 6.94 3.49
C LEU A 29 -13.80 7.12 2.64
N ILE A 30 -14.85 6.34 2.90
CA ILE A 30 -16.16 6.55 2.28
C ILE A 30 -16.75 7.85 2.83
N ASN A 31 -17.12 8.76 1.94
CA ASN A 31 -17.85 9.94 2.28
C ASN A 31 -19.36 9.64 2.24
N ASN A 32 -19.97 9.66 3.42
CA ASN A 32 -21.42 9.51 3.58
C ASN A 32 -22.13 10.87 3.69
N ASP A 33 -21.39 11.97 3.59
CA ASP A 33 -21.93 13.32 3.69
C ASP A 33 -22.15 13.89 2.28
N ASP A 34 -23.42 13.96 1.87
CA ASP A 34 -23.87 14.52 0.58
C ASP A 34 -23.55 16.03 0.43
N SER A 35 -23.07 16.67 1.48
CA SER A 35 -22.91 18.13 1.57
C SER A 35 -21.56 18.66 1.08
N THR A 36 -20.58 17.80 0.82
CA THR A 36 -19.24 18.22 0.40
C THR A 36 -18.71 17.43 -0.78
N GLU A 37 -18.81 18.03 -1.97
CA GLU A 37 -18.07 17.64 -3.15
C GLU A 37 -16.59 18.01 -2.94
N HIS A 38 -15.89 17.24 -2.10
CA HIS A 38 -14.46 17.41 -1.88
C HIS A 38 -13.69 16.69 -2.98
N ILE A 39 -13.74 17.25 -4.20
CA ILE A 39 -12.69 17.01 -5.18
C ILE A 39 -11.43 17.60 -4.56
N ASN A 40 -10.54 16.72 -4.11
CA ASN A 40 -9.28 17.11 -3.50
C ASN A 40 -8.47 17.85 -4.57
N GLU A 41 -8.38 19.18 -4.50
CA GLU A 41 -7.72 20.03 -5.51
C GLU A 41 -6.23 19.67 -5.71
N ASN A 42 -5.67 18.79 -4.86
CA ASN A 42 -4.32 18.24 -4.99
C ASN A 42 -4.36 16.70 -5.13
N ASN A 43 -4.41 16.24 -6.38
CA ASN A 43 -4.43 14.83 -6.77
C ASN A 43 -3.18 14.03 -6.36
N ILE A 44 -2.09 14.70 -5.96
CA ILE A 44 -0.86 14.09 -5.42
C ILE A 44 -1.16 13.13 -4.25
N ASN A 45 -2.12 13.47 -3.40
CA ASN A 45 -2.51 12.59 -2.30
C ASN A 45 -3.21 11.32 -2.80
N THR A 46 -4.03 11.42 -3.84
CA THR A 46 -4.71 10.28 -4.46
C THR A 46 -3.70 9.31 -5.06
N GLU A 47 -2.79 9.85 -5.89
CA GLU A 47 -1.69 9.11 -6.51
C GLU A 47 -0.87 8.33 -5.48
N TYR A 48 -0.39 9.03 -4.45
CA TYR A 48 0.43 8.43 -3.40
C TYR A 48 -0.32 7.34 -2.64
N ILE A 49 -1.59 7.58 -2.28
CA ILE A 49 -2.38 6.64 -1.47
C ILE A 49 -2.69 5.36 -2.27
N LEU A 50 -3.04 5.48 -3.54
CA LEU A 50 -3.25 4.35 -4.43
C LEU A 50 -1.97 3.53 -4.56
N TYR A 51 -0.87 4.18 -4.96
CA TYR A 51 0.41 3.50 -5.15
C TYR A 51 0.89 2.83 -3.86
N PHE A 52 0.84 3.55 -2.72
CA PHE A 52 1.20 3.02 -1.41
C PHE A 52 0.38 1.77 -1.07
N THR A 53 -0.95 1.84 -1.23
CA THR A 53 -1.87 0.75 -0.86
C THR A 53 -1.57 -0.52 -1.64
N PHE A 54 -1.57 -0.44 -2.97
CA PHE A 54 -1.37 -1.60 -3.82
C PHE A 54 0.06 -2.13 -3.73
N ASN A 55 1.08 -1.26 -3.73
CA ASN A 55 2.47 -1.69 -3.65
C ASN A 55 2.80 -2.42 -2.33
N GLN A 56 2.25 -1.95 -1.19
CA GLN A 56 2.40 -2.65 0.09
C GLN A 56 1.80 -4.06 0.05
N LEU A 57 0.64 -4.21 -0.60
CA LEU A 57 -0.05 -5.50 -0.68
C LEU A 57 0.58 -6.43 -1.71
N PHE A 58 1.12 -5.92 -2.81
CA PHE A 58 1.94 -6.70 -3.73
C PHE A 58 3.16 -7.29 -3.03
N ASN A 59 3.83 -6.51 -2.19
CA ASN A 59 4.92 -7.02 -1.35
C ASN A 59 4.42 -8.09 -0.37
N ALA A 60 3.23 -7.88 0.22
CA ALA A 60 2.62 -8.84 1.13
C ALA A 60 2.39 -10.22 0.48
N ILE A 61 1.97 -10.27 -0.79
CA ILE A 61 1.73 -11.53 -1.54
C ILE A 61 2.95 -12.45 -1.54
N ARG A 62 4.17 -11.90 -1.42
CA ARG A 62 5.42 -12.67 -1.39
C ARG A 62 5.64 -13.45 -0.09
N HIS A 63 4.92 -13.15 0.98
CA HIS A 63 5.11 -13.80 2.28
C HIS A 63 4.37 -15.14 2.38
N GLU A 64 4.96 -16.10 3.09
CA GLU A 64 4.46 -17.49 3.18
C GLU A 64 3.18 -17.62 4.01
N ASN A 65 2.92 -16.69 4.93
CA ASN A 65 1.81 -16.78 5.89
C ASN A 65 0.53 -16.03 5.45
N ILE A 66 0.40 -15.70 4.17
CA ILE A 66 -0.76 -14.98 3.63
C ILE A 66 -1.54 -15.90 2.69
N ASN A 67 -2.88 -15.85 2.78
CA ASN A 67 -3.76 -16.44 1.77
C ASN A 67 -3.67 -15.63 0.47
N ARG A 68 -2.68 -15.94 -0.37
CA ARG A 68 -2.38 -15.21 -1.60
C ARG A 68 -3.56 -15.14 -2.54
N ASN A 69 -4.25 -16.26 -2.74
CA ASN A 69 -5.38 -16.33 -3.66
C ASN A 69 -6.48 -15.36 -3.23
N LYS A 70 -6.83 -15.36 -1.93
CA LYS A 70 -7.78 -14.39 -1.39
C LYS A 70 -7.30 -12.96 -1.63
N LEU A 71 -6.06 -12.65 -1.27
CA LEU A 71 -5.53 -11.29 -1.43
C LEU A 71 -5.51 -10.83 -2.89
N ILE A 72 -5.15 -11.69 -3.84
CA ILE A 72 -5.18 -11.34 -5.27
C ILE A 72 -6.62 -11.04 -5.71
N ASN A 73 -7.59 -11.88 -5.33
CA ASN A 73 -9.00 -11.63 -5.67
C ASN A 73 -9.54 -10.34 -5.04
N ASP A 74 -9.16 -10.07 -3.79
CA ASP A 74 -9.53 -8.83 -3.08
C ASP A 74 -8.92 -7.60 -3.79
N LEU A 75 -7.72 -7.72 -4.35
CA LEU A 75 -7.08 -6.64 -5.12
C LEU A 75 -7.75 -6.45 -6.50
N ASP A 76 -8.06 -7.53 -7.21
CA ASP A 76 -8.74 -7.49 -8.51
C ASP A 76 -10.11 -6.82 -8.35
N GLN A 77 -10.89 -7.27 -7.37
CA GLN A 77 -12.20 -6.71 -7.09
C GLN A 77 -12.14 -5.23 -6.65
N ALA A 78 -11.11 -4.84 -5.88
CA ALA A 78 -10.92 -3.44 -5.52
C ALA A 78 -10.60 -2.54 -6.73
N LEU A 79 -9.86 -3.05 -7.72
CA LEU A 79 -9.63 -2.33 -8.98
C LEU A 79 -10.91 -2.22 -9.80
N ASP A 80 -11.67 -3.30 -9.96
CA ASP A 80 -12.95 -3.28 -10.66
C ASP A 80 -13.90 -2.24 -10.04
N ASN A 81 -14.04 -2.26 -8.71
CA ASN A 81 -14.84 -1.29 -7.98
C ASN A 81 -14.38 0.17 -8.19
N LEU A 82 -13.07 0.42 -8.29
CA LEU A 82 -12.53 1.73 -8.63
C LEU A 82 -12.89 2.13 -10.06
N TYR A 83 -12.66 1.26 -11.04
CA TYR A 83 -12.96 1.55 -12.45
C TYR A 83 -14.46 1.71 -12.72
N GLU A 84 -15.32 1.01 -11.98
CA GLU A 84 -16.78 1.17 -12.10
C GLU A 84 -17.31 2.41 -11.36
N ASN A 85 -16.51 3.06 -10.52
CA ASN A 85 -16.95 4.21 -9.74
C ASN A 85 -16.97 5.52 -10.55
N GLU A 86 -18.12 6.18 -10.62
CA GLU A 86 -18.32 7.41 -11.41
C GLU A 86 -17.44 8.58 -10.93
N SER A 87 -17.24 8.72 -9.61
CA SER A 87 -16.41 9.81 -9.09
C SER A 87 -14.93 9.59 -9.36
N PHE A 88 -14.49 8.34 -9.37
CA PHE A 88 -13.13 7.96 -9.69
C PHE A 88 -12.81 8.07 -11.17
N GLN A 89 -13.75 7.69 -12.05
CA GLN A 89 -13.61 7.90 -13.50
C GLN A 89 -13.35 9.37 -13.83
N LYS A 90 -14.07 10.29 -13.18
CA LYS A 90 -13.79 11.73 -13.32
C LYS A 90 -12.40 12.12 -12.84
N LEU A 91 -11.82 11.45 -11.84
CA LEU A 91 -10.44 11.72 -11.41
C LEU A 91 -9.43 11.26 -12.46
N ILE A 92 -9.61 10.06 -13.03
CA ILE A 92 -8.76 9.52 -14.11
C ILE A 92 -8.83 10.42 -15.35
N ASP A 93 -10.04 10.80 -15.78
CA ASP A 93 -10.24 11.63 -16.98
C ASP A 93 -9.59 13.02 -16.86
N ASN A 94 -9.51 13.55 -15.64
CA ASN A 94 -8.98 14.89 -15.38
C ASN A 94 -7.48 14.88 -14.99
N ASP A 95 -6.91 13.73 -14.62
CA ASP A 95 -5.52 13.63 -14.17
C ASP A 95 -4.77 12.45 -14.79
N LYS A 96 -3.87 12.79 -15.72
CA LYS A 96 -3.03 11.82 -16.44
C LYS A 96 -2.09 11.04 -15.52
N HIS A 97 -1.65 11.61 -14.40
CA HIS A 97 -0.76 10.91 -13.48
C HIS A 97 -1.51 9.83 -12.69
N ILE A 98 -2.77 10.10 -12.32
CA ILE A 98 -3.64 9.06 -11.74
C ILE A 98 -3.87 7.93 -12.75
N ASP A 99 -4.17 8.24 -14.01
CA ASP A 99 -4.31 7.23 -15.07
C ASP A 99 -3.04 6.38 -15.24
N GLU A 100 -1.86 7.01 -15.29
CA GLU A 100 -0.57 6.31 -15.39
C GLU A 100 -0.31 5.39 -14.19
N ILE A 101 -0.61 5.84 -12.97
CA ILE A 101 -0.46 5.02 -11.75
C ILE A 101 -1.44 3.85 -11.75
N MET A 102 -2.69 4.07 -12.14
CA MET A 102 -3.69 3.00 -12.21
C MET A 102 -3.29 1.96 -13.26
N ASN A 103 -2.83 2.38 -14.44
CA ASN A 103 -2.34 1.46 -15.46
C ASN A 103 -1.13 0.63 -14.97
N ASP A 104 -0.20 1.24 -14.23
CA ASP A 104 0.94 0.53 -13.62
C ASP A 104 0.50 -0.47 -12.53
N ILE A 105 -0.46 -0.10 -11.69
CA ILE A 105 -1.04 -0.98 -10.66
C ILE A 105 -1.74 -2.18 -11.31
N THR A 106 -2.61 -1.94 -12.30
CA THR A 106 -3.38 -2.97 -13.01
C THR A 106 -2.43 -3.94 -13.70
N LEU A 107 -1.44 -3.44 -14.44
CA LEU A 107 -0.44 -4.30 -15.11
C LEU A 107 0.31 -5.19 -14.12
N LYS A 108 0.70 -4.65 -12.95
CA LYS A 108 1.38 -5.43 -11.92
C LYS A 108 0.48 -6.51 -11.34
N LEU A 109 -0.78 -6.20 -11.11
CA LEU A 109 -1.73 -7.17 -10.60
C LEU A 109 -1.98 -8.28 -11.62
N ASP A 110 -2.22 -7.96 -12.89
CA ASP A 110 -2.36 -8.94 -13.98
C ASP A 110 -1.17 -9.92 -14.00
N ILE A 111 0.05 -9.38 -13.93
CA ILE A 111 1.27 -10.17 -13.90
C ILE A 111 1.32 -11.09 -12.66
N ILE A 112 0.93 -10.59 -11.49
CA ILE A 112 0.88 -11.36 -10.25
C ILE A 112 -0.18 -12.47 -10.36
N THR A 113 -1.38 -12.14 -10.81
CA THR A 113 -2.50 -13.05 -11.04
C THR A 113 -2.08 -14.17 -11.97
N GLU A 114 -1.48 -13.85 -13.11
CA GLU A 114 -0.93 -14.82 -14.06
C GLU A 114 0.10 -15.77 -13.43
N LYS A 115 1.01 -15.24 -12.61
CA LYS A 115 2.02 -16.07 -11.93
C LYS A 115 1.42 -17.08 -10.95
N TYR A 116 0.39 -16.70 -10.20
CA TYR A 116 -0.13 -17.50 -9.10
C TYR A 116 -1.36 -18.34 -9.46
N TYR A 117 -2.14 -17.93 -10.48
CA TYR A 117 -3.33 -18.66 -10.91
C TYR A 117 -3.14 -19.50 -12.18
N ASN A 118 -2.23 -19.15 -13.08
CA ASN A 118 -2.02 -19.96 -14.29
C ASN A 118 -1.02 -21.11 -14.03
N HIS A 119 -1.53 -22.35 -14.07
CA HIS A 119 -0.72 -23.53 -14.33
C HIS A 119 -0.20 -23.42 -15.78
N TYR A 120 1.05 -23.00 -15.98
CA TYR A 120 1.65 -22.93 -17.30
C TYR A 120 1.77 -24.33 -17.92
N GLU A 121 0.79 -24.75 -18.72
CA GLU A 121 0.91 -25.94 -19.58
C GLU A 121 1.94 -25.72 -20.70
N CYS A 122 2.32 -24.48 -20.99
CA CYS A 122 3.30 -24.14 -22.03
C CYS A 122 4.61 -23.56 -21.45
N LYS A 123 5.54 -24.46 -21.12
CA LYS A 123 6.86 -24.19 -20.50
C LYS A 123 7.72 -23.14 -21.23
N ASN A 124 7.56 -23.01 -22.55
CA ASN A 124 8.33 -22.06 -23.37
C ASN A 124 7.81 -20.62 -23.30
N LEU A 125 6.49 -20.44 -23.17
CA LEU A 125 5.91 -19.11 -22.94
C LEU A 125 6.22 -18.67 -21.52
N TYR A 126 6.11 -19.59 -20.55
CA TYR A 126 6.56 -19.39 -19.17
C TYR A 126 8.01 -18.94 -19.11
N ASN A 127 8.98 -19.62 -19.73
CA ASN A 127 10.38 -19.20 -19.61
C ASN A 127 10.66 -17.82 -20.21
N LYS A 128 9.96 -17.44 -21.29
CA LYS A 128 10.12 -16.11 -21.91
C LYS A 128 9.46 -15.01 -21.07
N LEU A 129 8.24 -15.26 -20.60
CA LEU A 129 7.52 -14.36 -19.70
C LEU A 129 8.22 -14.26 -18.37
N ASN A 130 8.71 -15.36 -17.80
CA ASN A 130 9.44 -15.43 -16.54
C ASN A 130 10.80 -14.71 -16.63
N ASN A 131 11.49 -14.75 -17.76
CA ASN A 131 12.72 -13.96 -17.96
C ASN A 131 12.42 -12.46 -18.10
N PHE A 132 11.40 -12.10 -18.88
CA PHE A 132 10.94 -10.71 -18.98
C PHE A 132 10.39 -10.19 -17.64
N TYR A 133 9.72 -11.06 -16.90
CA TYR A 133 9.15 -10.84 -15.58
C TYR A 133 10.23 -10.69 -14.52
N ASN A 134 11.25 -11.56 -14.49
CA ASN A 134 12.40 -11.42 -13.60
C ASN A 134 13.15 -10.14 -13.90
N TYR A 135 13.28 -9.76 -15.17
CA TYR A 135 13.87 -8.48 -15.58
C TYR A 135 13.04 -7.28 -15.09
N LEU A 136 11.72 -7.29 -15.30
CA LEU A 136 10.83 -6.23 -14.83
C LEU A 136 10.75 -6.17 -13.30
N ILE A 137 10.73 -7.33 -12.62
CA ILE A 137 10.75 -7.41 -11.16
C ILE A 137 12.09 -6.98 -10.60
N GLU A 138 13.23 -7.36 -11.19
CA GLU A 138 14.54 -6.87 -10.75
C GLU A 138 14.66 -5.36 -10.95
N ASP A 139 14.27 -4.84 -12.12
CA ASP A 139 14.30 -3.39 -12.38
C ASP A 139 13.32 -2.64 -11.48
N PHE A 140 12.16 -3.22 -11.18
CA PHE A 140 11.18 -2.70 -10.23
C PHE A 140 11.67 -2.73 -8.77
N ILE A 141 12.21 -3.87 -8.31
CA ILE A 141 12.78 -4.04 -6.96
C ILE A 141 13.95 -3.08 -6.75
N ASN A 142 14.81 -2.89 -7.76
CA ASN A 142 15.97 -2.01 -7.66
C ASN A 142 15.59 -0.51 -7.71
N ARG A 143 14.38 -0.17 -8.20
CA ARG A 143 13.88 1.21 -8.31
C ARG A 143 12.90 1.61 -7.22
N ILE A 144 12.34 0.66 -6.48
CA ILE A 144 11.62 0.97 -5.24
C ILE A 144 12.66 1.38 -4.19
N PRO A 145 12.60 2.59 -3.62
CA PRO A 145 13.38 2.91 -2.45
C PRO A 145 13.03 1.87 -1.38
N LEU A 146 14.02 1.12 -0.90
CA LEU A 146 13.90 0.42 0.36
C LEU A 146 13.60 1.50 1.40
N HIS A 147 12.32 1.72 1.72
CA HIS A 147 11.97 2.25 3.01
C HIS A 147 12.37 1.15 3.99
N ILE A 148 13.63 1.26 4.41
CA ILE A 148 14.20 0.59 5.56
C ILE A 148 13.16 0.80 6.66
N TYR A 149 12.48 -0.28 7.07
CA TYR A 149 12.07 -0.38 8.46
C TYR A 149 13.37 -0.24 9.23
N THR A 150 13.70 0.97 9.66
CA THR A 150 14.62 1.12 10.78
C THR A 150 13.87 0.46 11.92
N ASN A 151 14.27 -0.78 12.22
CA ASN A 151 13.97 -1.39 13.49
C ASN A 151 14.20 -0.31 14.54
N ILE A 152 13.17 -0.06 15.35
CA ILE A 152 13.33 0.61 16.63
C ILE A 152 13.98 -0.43 17.57
N ASP A 153 15.20 -0.85 17.21
CA ASP A 153 16.07 -1.68 18.04
C ASP A 153 17.45 -1.02 18.23
N ASP A 154 17.60 0.25 17.82
CA ASP A 154 18.62 1.13 18.39
C ASP A 154 17.97 1.91 19.55
N ILE A 155 17.68 1.18 20.65
CA ILE A 155 17.84 1.83 21.95
C ILE A 155 19.35 1.91 22.11
N ASP A 156 19.89 3.12 21.91
CA ASP A 156 21.22 3.51 22.36
C ASP A 156 21.36 3.08 23.83
N GLU A 157 22.02 1.95 24.03
CA GLU A 157 22.66 1.60 25.27
C GLU A 157 23.91 2.48 25.34
N ASP A 158 23.75 3.79 25.57
CA ASP A 158 24.82 4.65 26.07
C ASP A 158 24.30 6.02 26.59
N ILE A 159 24.36 6.13 27.92
CA ILE A 159 24.79 7.31 28.68
C ILE A 159 23.84 8.51 28.74
N TYR A 160 22.91 8.46 29.70
CA TYR A 160 22.65 9.61 30.56
C TYR A 160 23.17 9.27 31.97
N GLU A 161 24.37 9.76 32.29
CA GLU A 161 24.78 9.91 33.68
C GLU A 161 23.82 10.92 34.34
N GLU A 162 22.87 10.41 35.14
CA GLU A 162 22.19 11.24 36.13
C GLU A 162 23.24 11.77 37.12
N PRO A 163 23.28 13.07 37.43
CA PRO A 163 24.06 13.54 38.56
C PRO A 163 23.41 12.99 39.83
N LEU A 164 24.13 12.12 40.54
CA LEU A 164 23.83 11.66 41.90
C LEU A 164 23.40 12.85 42.76
N LEU A 165 22.12 12.93 43.07
CA LEU A 165 21.64 13.72 44.20
C LEU A 165 22.25 13.10 45.46
N ASP A 166 23.11 13.88 46.12
CA ASP A 166 23.77 13.56 47.38
C ASP A 166 22.72 13.39 48.49
N VAL A 167 22.22 12.16 48.65
CA VAL A 167 21.40 11.76 49.79
C VAL A 167 22.33 11.34 50.94
N ASN A 168 23.14 12.28 51.41
CA ASN A 168 23.73 12.23 52.75
C ASN A 168 23.52 13.57 53.46
N SER A 169 22.26 13.94 53.60
CA SER A 169 21.85 14.76 54.74
C SER A 169 20.57 14.19 55.32
N ILE A 170 20.57 14.06 56.66
CA ILE A 170 19.46 13.71 57.55
C ILE A 170 19.41 12.21 57.94
N ASN A 171 20.28 11.79 58.87
CA ASN A 171 19.89 11.60 60.28
C ASN A 171 20.97 10.89 61.11
N LYS A 172 21.60 11.63 62.03
CA LYS A 172 21.74 11.22 63.43
C LYS A 172 21.59 12.46 64.31
N GLY A 173 20.42 12.59 64.92
CA GLY A 173 20.32 13.19 66.24
C GLY A 173 20.71 12.13 67.27
N ASP A 174 21.70 12.46 68.08
CA ASP A 174 21.68 12.41 69.56
C ASP A 174 23.04 12.94 70.08
#